data_AF-A0A7I7XVU4-F1
#
_entry.id   AF-A0A7I7XVU4-F1
#
_cell.length_a   1.000
_cell.length_b   1.000
_cell.length_c   1.000
_cell.angle_alpha   90.00
_cell.angle_beta   90.00
_cell.angle_gamma   90.00
#
_symmetry.space_group_name_H-M   'P 1'
#
loop_
_entity.id
_entity.type
_entity.pdbx_description
1 polymer ?
#
loop_
_entity_poly.entity_id
_entity_poly.type
_entity_poly.pdbx_seq_one_letter_code
_entity_poly.pdbx_strand_id
1 'polypeptide(L)'
;MDEAKTDVLAFTAFPRTHWQKIWSNNPIERLNKEIKRRADVVEIFPNPAAFLRLATAVVIEAHDEWQVTRRYLSEVSMAELRKVIATKQQAAQPVAEPRQIA
;
A
#
# COMPACT_ATOMS: atom_id res chain seq x y z
N MET A 1 22.36 -6.37 -11.95
CA MET A 1 21.82 -5.94 -10.65
C MET A 1 21.40 -4.47 -10.66
N ASP A 2 22.01 -3.61 -11.48
CA ASP A 2 21.66 -2.17 -11.52
C ASP A 2 20.23 -1.86 -12.00
N GLU A 3 19.67 -2.70 -12.87
CA GLU A 3 18.32 -2.52 -13.43
C GLU A 3 17.21 -2.55 -12.36
N ALA A 4 17.34 -3.39 -11.33
CA ALA A 4 16.34 -3.53 -10.25
C ALA A 4 16.51 -2.51 -9.11
N LYS A 5 17.55 -1.67 -9.15
CA LYS A 5 17.91 -0.75 -8.06
C LYS A 5 16.76 0.22 -7.73
N THR A 6 16.11 0.75 -8.76
CA THR A 6 15.00 1.69 -8.60
C THR A 6 13.80 1.02 -7.95
N ASP A 7 13.48 -0.21 -8.35
CA ASP A 7 12.33 -0.95 -7.82
C ASP A 7 12.53 -1.34 -6.36
N VAL A 8 13.73 -1.83 -6.01
CA VAL A 8 14.05 -2.24 -4.64
C VAL A 8 14.08 -1.04 -3.70
N LEU A 9 14.48 0.14 -4.17
CA LEU A 9 14.58 1.35 -3.35
C LEU A 9 13.34 2.25 -3.39
N ALA A 10 12.30 1.90 -4.16
CA ALA A 10 11.11 2.72 -4.30
C ALA A 10 10.44 3.06 -2.95
N PHE A 11 10.49 2.15 -1.98
CA PHE A 11 9.93 2.37 -0.63
C PHE A 11 10.62 3.52 0.13
N THR A 12 11.88 3.85 -0.20
CA THR A 12 12.64 4.94 0.45
C THR A 12 12.05 6.32 0.17
N ALA A 13 11.17 6.42 -0.83
CA ALA A 13 10.41 7.63 -1.15
C ALA A 13 9.33 7.97 -0.10
N PHE A 14 9.02 7.06 0.82
CA PHE A 14 8.00 7.19 1.86
C PHE A 14 8.62 7.49 3.24
N PRO A 15 7.83 7.98 4.23
CA PRO A 15 8.30 8.11 5.61
C PRO A 15 8.92 6.81 6.14
N ARG A 16 9.99 6.92 6.95
CA ARG A 16 10.68 5.75 7.52
C ARG A 16 9.74 4.83 8.31
N THR A 17 8.75 5.41 8.99
CA THR A 17 7.69 4.70 9.73
C THR A 17 6.86 3.77 8.83
N HIS A 18 6.85 3.99 7.51
CA HIS A 18 6.08 3.20 6.54
C HIS A 18 6.88 2.07 5.90
N TRP A 19 8.22 2.12 5.94
CA TRP A 19 9.09 1.21 5.19
C TRP A 19 8.78 -0.25 5.44
N GLN A 20 8.67 -0.64 6.72
CA GLN A 20 8.38 -2.03 7.09
C GLN A 20 7.04 -2.52 6.55
N LYS A 21 6.05 -1.63 6.44
CA LYS A 21 4.72 -1.96 5.90
C LYS A 21 4.73 -2.07 4.38
N ILE A 22 5.61 -1.34 3.70
CA ILE A 22 5.69 -1.32 2.22
C ILE A 22 6.49 -2.52 1.72
N TRP A 23 7.64 -2.83 2.33
CA TRP A 23 8.50 -3.93 1.85
C TRP A 23 8.02 -5.32 2.29
N SER A 24 7.04 -5.38 3.20
CA SER A 24 6.60 -6.64 3.81
C SER A 24 5.47 -7.23 3.01
N ASN A 25 5.53 -8.54 2.79
CA ASN A 25 4.46 -9.31 2.20
C ASN A 25 3.45 -9.86 3.23
N ASN A 26 3.64 -9.59 4.54
CA ASN A 26 2.79 -10.12 5.61
C ASN A 26 1.28 -9.83 5.39
N PRO A 27 0.84 -8.63 4.94
CA PRO A 27 -0.58 -8.36 4.74
C PRO A 27 -1.19 -9.22 3.64
N ILE A 28 -0.48 -9.37 2.52
CA ILE A 28 -0.96 -10.17 1.38
C ILE A 28 -0.87 -11.66 1.67
N GLU A 29 0.15 -12.12 2.40
CA GLU A 29 0.25 -13.51 2.86
C GLU A 29 -0.90 -13.86 3.81
N ARG A 30 -1.23 -12.97 4.75
CA ARG A 30 -2.38 -13.17 5.66
C ARG A 30 -3.70 -13.23 4.89
N LEU A 31 -3.89 -12.35 3.92
CA LEU A 31 -5.08 -12.34 3.06
C LEU A 31 -5.19 -13.64 2.24
N ASN A 32 -4.09 -14.06 1.60
CA ASN A 32 -4.04 -15.30 0.82
C ASN A 32 -4.31 -16.53 1.70
N LYS A 33 -3.78 -16.56 2.93
CA LYS A 33 -4.03 -17.62 3.90
C LYS A 33 -5.52 -17.69 4.27
N GLU A 34 -6.18 -16.55 4.44
CA GLU A 34 -7.61 -16.51 4.76
C GLU A 34 -8.48 -16.95 3.58
N ILE A 35 -8.16 -16.53 2.35
CA ILE A 35 -8.81 -17.01 1.13
C ILE A 35 -8.67 -18.53 1.03
N LYS A 36 -7.45 -19.05 1.23
CA LYS A 36 -7.20 -20.50 1.21
C LYS A 36 -8.01 -21.23 2.28
N ARG A 37 -7.98 -20.77 3.53
CA ARG A 37 -8.73 -21.37 4.65
C ARG A 37 -10.23 -21.47 4.37
N ARG A 38 -10.83 -20.46 3.74
CA ARG A 38 -12.27 -20.47 3.39
C ARG A 38 -12.57 -21.29 2.15
N ALA A 39 -11.65 -21.32 1.18
CA ALA A 39 -11.77 -22.19 0.02
C ALA A 39 -11.67 -23.67 0.41
N ASP A 40 -10.83 -24.02 1.38
CA ASP A 40 -10.66 -25.38 1.89
C ASP A 40 -11.97 -25.95 2.47
N VAL A 41 -12.88 -25.11 2.98
CA VAL A 41 -14.22 -25.54 3.47
C VAL A 41 -15.17 -25.90 2.33
N VAL A 42 -15.03 -25.26 1.17
CA VAL A 42 -15.90 -25.52 0.01
C VAL A 42 -15.42 -26.75 -0.78
N GLU A 43 -14.12 -27.07 -0.70
CA GLU A 43 -13.41 -28.15 -1.41
C GLU A 43 -13.49 -28.05 -2.94
N ILE A 44 -14.69 -28.13 -3.53
CA ILE A 44 -14.95 -28.11 -4.98
C ILE A 44 -15.95 -26.99 -5.31
N PHE A 45 -15.54 -26.05 -6.15
CA PHE A 45 -16.41 -24.97 -6.62
C PHE A 45 -17.18 -25.37 -7.89
N PRO A 46 -18.45 -24.97 -8.03
CA PRO A 46 -19.27 -25.30 -9.20
C PRO A 46 -18.85 -24.55 -10.48
N ASN A 47 -18.11 -23.44 -10.35
CA ASN A 47 -17.51 -22.68 -11.45
C ASN A 47 -16.47 -21.68 -10.91
N PRO A 48 -15.58 -21.14 -11.76
CA PRO A 48 -14.60 -20.13 -11.35
C PRO A 48 -15.20 -18.86 -10.74
N ALA A 49 -16.39 -18.45 -11.19
CA ALA A 49 -17.05 -17.26 -10.65
C ALA A 49 -17.48 -17.43 -9.18
N ALA A 50 -17.77 -18.66 -8.74
CA ALA A 50 -18.07 -18.96 -7.34
C ALA A 50 -16.85 -18.76 -6.42
N PHE A 51 -15.67 -19.20 -6.86
CA PHE A 51 -14.42 -18.93 -6.13
C PHE A 51 -14.11 -17.42 -6.09
N LEU A 52 -14.29 -16.73 -7.22
CA LEU A 52 -14.07 -15.28 -7.28
C LEU A 52 -14.97 -14.53 -6.30
N ARG A 53 -16.24 -14.92 -6.16
CA ARG A 53 -17.16 -14.32 -5.17
C ARG A 53 -16.66 -14.51 -3.73
N LEU A 54 -16.17 -15.71 -3.38
CA LEU A 54 -15.61 -15.97 -2.06
C LEU A 54 -14.36 -15.13 -1.81
N ALA A 55 -13.41 -15.13 -2.74
CA ALA A 55 -12.18 -14.36 -2.60
C ALA A 55 -12.47 -12.86 -2.49
N THR A 56 -13.40 -12.34 -3.30
CA THR A 56 -13.83 -10.94 -3.25
C THR A 56 -14.48 -10.59 -1.92
N ALA A 57 -15.34 -11.46 -1.39
CA ALA A 57 -15.94 -11.26 -0.07
C ALA A 57 -14.87 -11.13 1.03
N VAL A 58 -13.84 -11.97 1.02
CA VAL A 58 -12.71 -11.88 1.97
C VAL A 58 -11.95 -10.55 1.83
N VAL A 59 -11.73 -10.08 0.60
CA VAL A 59 -11.07 -8.77 0.35
C VAL A 59 -11.92 -7.61 0.88
N ILE A 60 -13.24 -7.65 0.66
CA ILE A 60 -14.17 -6.63 1.16
C ILE A 60 -14.14 -6.61 2.69
N GLU A 61 -14.23 -7.77 3.34
CA GLU A 61 -14.16 -7.85 4.81
C GLU A 61 -12.84 -7.27 5.36
N ALA A 62 -11.71 -7.58 4.72
CA ALA A 62 -10.42 -7.03 5.12
C ALA A 62 -10.34 -5.50 4.90
N HIS A 63 -10.94 -5.01 3.81
CA HIS A 63 -11.05 -3.58 3.54
C HIS A 63 -11.87 -2.87 4.62
N ASP A 64 -13.03 -3.41 4.97
CA ASP A 64 -13.93 -2.84 5.98
C ASP A 64 -13.28 -2.83 7.37
N GLU A 65 -12.59 -3.91 7.75
CA GLU A 65 -11.83 -3.99 9.01
C GLU A 65 -10.76 -2.88 9.08
N TRP A 66 -10.07 -2.63 7.97
CA TRP A 66 -9.07 -1.57 7.88
C TRP A 66 -9.68 -0.17 7.88
N GLN A 67 -10.91 0.03 7.43
CA GLN A 67 -11.57 1.34 7.48
C GLN A 67 -12.04 1.69 8.90
N VAL A 68 -12.61 0.71 9.61
CA VAL A 68 -13.39 0.96 10.83
C VAL A 68 -12.59 0.75 12.12
N THR A 69 -11.90 -0.38 12.27
CA THR A 69 -11.40 -0.82 13.59
C THR A 69 -9.89 -0.86 13.68
N ARG A 70 -9.19 -1.32 12.63
CA ARG A 70 -7.75 -1.58 12.67
C ARG A 70 -7.02 -0.97 11.47
N ARG A 71 -7.13 0.35 11.34
CA ARG A 71 -6.49 1.12 10.26
C ARG A 71 -5.03 0.73 10.09
N TYR A 72 -4.74 0.09 8.97
CA TYR A 72 -3.40 -0.39 8.63
C TYR A 72 -2.40 0.78 8.55
N LEU A 73 -2.85 1.95 8.08
CA LEU A 73 -2.18 3.23 8.21
C LEU A 73 -3.11 4.21 8.94
N SER A 74 -2.69 4.68 10.12
CA SER A 74 -3.46 5.63 10.93
C SER A 74 -3.47 7.02 10.30
N GLU A 75 -4.37 7.90 10.75
CA GLU A 75 -4.38 9.30 10.27
C GLU A 75 -3.09 10.04 10.59
N VAL A 76 -2.50 9.77 11.76
CA VAL A 76 -1.20 10.31 12.16
C VAL A 76 -0.10 9.87 11.20
N SER A 77 -0.06 8.57 10.86
CA SER A 77 0.86 7.99 9.87
C SER A 77 0.66 8.64 8.48
N MET A 78 -0.60 8.81 8.06
CA MET A 78 -0.92 9.47 6.79
C MET A 78 -0.56 10.96 6.77
N ALA A 79 -0.58 11.66 7.92
CA ALA A 79 -0.13 13.04 8.01
C ALA A 79 1.38 13.17 7.75
N GLU A 80 2.20 12.20 8.18
CA GLU A 80 3.63 12.17 7.84
C GLU A 80 3.87 12.03 6.34
N LEU A 81 3.09 11.17 5.67
CA LEU A 81 3.16 11.03 4.22
C LEU A 81 2.79 12.34 3.50
N ARG A 82 1.76 13.04 3.95
CA ARG A 82 1.37 14.35 3.38
C ARG A 82 2.49 15.38 3.48
N LYS A 83 3.25 15.39 4.59
CA LYS A 83 4.43 16.28 4.74
C LYS A 83 5.49 15.97 3.69
N VAL A 84 5.83 14.69 3.51
CA VAL A 84 6.81 14.26 2.49
C VAL A 84 6.36 14.65 1.08
N ILE A 85 5.08 14.46 0.75
CA ILE A 85 4.51 14.86 -0.55
C ILE A 85 4.66 16.37 -0.76
N ALA A 86 4.29 17.18 0.24
CA ALA A 86 4.39 18.64 0.16
C ALA A 86 5.83 19.11 -0.05
N THR A 87 6.80 18.56 0.69
CA THR A 87 8.23 18.86 0.52
C THR A 87 8.73 18.51 -0.88
N LYS A 88 8.33 17.35 -1.42
CA LYS A 88 8.69 16.95 -2.79
C LYS A 88 8.08 17.85 -3.85
N GLN A 89 6.83 18.27 -3.66
CA GLN A 89 6.16 19.22 -4.57
C GLN A 89 6.84 20.60 -4.56
N GLN A 90 7.26 21.09 -3.39
CA GLN A 90 8.02 22.34 -3.28
C GLN A 90 9.37 22.25 -4.00
N ALA A 91 10.10 21.14 -3.82
CA ALA A 91 11.38 20.93 -4.49
C ALA A 91 11.26 20.78 -6.02
N ALA A 92 10.09 20.38 -6.52
CA ALA A 92 9.82 20.24 -7.95
C ALA A 92 9.36 21.56 -8.61
N GLN A 93 9.10 22.63 -7.84
CA GLN A 93 8.80 23.94 -8.40
C GLN A 93 10.09 24.58 -8.94
N PRO A 94 10.07 25.16 -10.15
CA PRO A 94 11.26 25.83 -10.69
C PRO A 94 11.62 27.01 -9.80
N VAL A 95 12.92 27.10 -9.44
CA VAL A 95 13.48 28.25 -8.73
C VAL A 95 13.27 29.47 -9.63
N ALA A 96 12.49 30.44 -9.15
CA ALA A 96 12.28 31.70 -9.88
C ALA A 96 13.64 32.33 -10.21
N GLU A 97 13.82 32.74 -11.48
CA GLU A 97 15.08 33.33 -11.97
C GLU A 97 15.60 34.40 -11.02
N PRO A 98 16.91 34.42 -10.72
CA PRO A 98 17.48 35.44 -9.86
C PRO A 98 17.23 36.81 -10.50
N ARG A 99 16.48 37.67 -9.80
CA ARG A 99 16.28 39.08 -10.15
C ARG A 99 17.65 39.68 -10.47
N GLN A 100 17.87 40.01 -11.74
CA GLN A 100 19.02 40.82 -12.13
C GLN A 100 18.89 42.15 -11.41
N ILE A 101 19.75 42.37 -10.42
CA ILE A 101 19.93 43.68 -9.79
C ILE A 101 20.87 44.44 -10.73
N ALA A 102 20.31 45.47 -11.36
CA ALA A 102 21.02 46.43 -12.21
C ALA A 102 21.95 47.33 -11.39
#